data_AF-A0A929D2S0-F1
#
_entry.id   AF-A0A929D2S0-F1
#
_cell.length_a   1.000
_cell.length_b   1.000
_cell.length_c   1.000
_cell.angle_alpha   90.00
_cell.angle_beta   90.00
_cell.angle_gamma   90.00
#
_symmetry.space_group_name_H-M   'P 1'
#
loop_
_entity.id
_entity.type
_entity.pdbx_description
1 polymer ?
#
loop_
_entity_poly.entity_id
_entity_poly.type
_entity_poly.pdbx_seq_one_letter_code
_entity_poly.pdbx_strand_id
1 'polypeptide(L)'
;MKYRGTRIERTLRYVYLRFVRLHGTAKDVARGLALGVFIGMTPTMGIQTPLALLGAMLLKENKIAALIGVWVSNPMTFIPIYTFNFKVGKYILGTSALQMPKFTSIHEVLELGHDFIMPLILGSFIVAIITAVISYFIFLYVFTAIKLEKDKIKQHRALKRAMGSASENEENDHRS
;
A
#
# COMPACT_ATOMS: atom_id res chain seq x y z
N MET A 1 -29.16 3.05 -6.48
CA MET A 1 -28.17 2.30 -7.28
C MET A 1 -27.32 1.44 -6.36
N LYS A 2 -27.20 0.15 -6.67
CA LYS A 2 -26.74 -0.93 -5.77
C LYS A 2 -25.30 -1.30 -6.14
N TYR A 3 -24.30 -0.87 -5.37
CA TYR A 3 -22.90 -1.26 -5.58
C TYR A 3 -22.75 -2.76 -5.28
N ARG A 4 -22.71 -3.60 -6.33
CA ARG A 4 -22.32 -5.02 -6.26
C ARG A 4 -20.80 -5.12 -6.26
N GLY A 5 -20.19 -4.82 -5.11
CA GLY A 5 -18.76 -5.12 -4.91
C GLY A 5 -18.53 -6.64 -4.85
N THR A 6 -17.48 -7.12 -5.51
CA THR A 6 -17.15 -8.55 -5.59
C THR A 6 -16.85 -9.12 -4.19
N ARG A 7 -16.96 -10.45 -4.02
CA ARG A 7 -16.74 -11.12 -2.71
C ARG A 7 -15.39 -10.76 -2.09
N ILE A 8 -14.38 -10.54 -2.93
CA ILE A 8 -13.01 -10.16 -2.57
C ILE A 8 -12.96 -8.75 -1.99
N GLU A 9 -13.65 -7.80 -2.62
CA GLU A 9 -13.69 -6.39 -2.19
C GLU A 9 -14.28 -6.23 -0.79
N ARG A 10 -15.29 -7.04 -0.46
CA ARG A 10 -15.90 -7.07 0.88
C ARG A 10 -14.95 -7.66 1.91
N THR A 11 -14.28 -8.78 1.60
CA THR A 11 -13.34 -9.42 2.54
C THR A 11 -12.11 -8.56 2.79
N LEU A 12 -11.52 -7.99 1.73
CA LEU A 12 -10.42 -7.03 1.85
C LEU A 12 -10.82 -5.83 2.69
N ARG A 13 -12.02 -5.28 2.45
CA ARG A 13 -12.60 -4.19 3.27
C ARG A 13 -12.77 -4.60 4.73
N TYR A 14 -13.23 -5.80 5.05
CA TYR A 14 -13.41 -6.25 6.44
C TYR A 14 -12.09 -6.44 7.18
N VAL A 15 -11.11 -7.10 6.54
CA VAL A 15 -9.77 -7.28 7.09
C VAL A 15 -9.11 -5.93 7.31
N TYR A 16 -9.12 -5.07 6.28
CA TYR A 16 -8.66 -3.69 6.34
C TYR A 16 -9.30 -2.86 7.48
N LEU A 17 -10.62 -2.94 7.64
CA LEU A 17 -11.34 -2.18 8.67
C LEU A 17 -11.09 -2.68 10.10
N ARG A 18 -10.76 -3.96 10.26
CA ARG A 18 -10.33 -4.52 11.55
C ARG A 18 -8.90 -4.05 11.88
N PHE A 19 -8.03 -3.94 10.89
CA PHE A 19 -6.65 -3.45 11.08
C PHE A 19 -6.57 -1.93 11.32
N VAL A 20 -7.31 -1.10 10.57
CA VAL A 20 -7.29 0.37 10.71
C VAL A 20 -7.94 0.87 11.99
N ARG A 21 -8.91 0.13 12.54
CA ARG A 21 -9.51 0.51 13.83
C ARG A 21 -8.58 0.39 15.02
N LEU A 22 -7.48 -0.37 14.91
CA LEU A 22 -6.58 -0.57 16.04
C LEU A 22 -5.38 0.40 16.09
N HIS A 23 -4.96 1.05 15.00
CA HIS A 23 -3.61 1.66 14.97
C HIS A 23 -3.39 2.94 14.11
N GLY A 24 -4.29 3.93 14.12
CA GLY A 24 -3.95 5.30 13.67
C GLY A 24 -4.92 5.96 12.67
N THR A 25 -4.58 7.17 12.22
CA THR A 25 -5.40 7.93 11.26
C THR A 25 -5.24 7.38 9.84
N ALA A 26 -6.20 7.68 8.94
CA ALA A 26 -6.11 7.29 7.54
C ALA A 26 -4.82 7.78 6.85
N LYS A 27 -4.30 8.93 7.29
CA LYS A 27 -3.03 9.49 6.82
C LYS A 27 -1.85 8.62 7.25
N ASP A 28 -1.78 8.20 8.51
CA ASP A 28 -0.67 7.38 9.04
C ASP A 28 -0.62 5.99 8.38
N VAL A 29 -1.79 5.42 8.08
CA VAL A 29 -1.89 4.14 7.36
C VAL A 29 -1.46 4.31 5.90
N ALA A 30 -1.87 5.39 5.23
CA ALA A 30 -1.47 5.67 3.85
C ALA A 30 0.05 5.95 3.72
N ARG A 31 0.62 6.71 4.66
CA ARG A 31 2.07 6.99 4.73
C ARG A 31 2.87 5.71 4.97
N GLY A 32 2.43 4.87 5.91
CA GLY A 32 3.03 3.56 6.15
C GLY A 32 3.01 2.68 4.91
N LEU A 33 1.87 2.56 4.23
CA LEU A 33 1.76 1.79 2.98
C LEU A 33 2.67 2.32 1.88
N ALA A 34 2.73 3.64 1.69
CA ALA A 34 3.59 4.27 0.68
C ALA A 34 5.08 3.97 0.94
N LEU A 35 5.51 4.02 2.21
CA LEU A 35 6.86 3.63 2.61
C LEU A 35 7.14 2.15 2.32
N GLY A 36 6.18 1.27 2.60
CA GLY A 36 6.31 -0.14 2.28
C GLY A 36 6.45 -0.40 0.79
N VAL A 37 5.61 0.27 -0.03
CA VAL A 37 5.68 0.18 -1.50
C VAL A 37 7.01 0.70 -2.01
N PHE A 38 7.50 1.83 -1.47
CA PHE A 38 8.82 2.37 -1.81
C PHE A 38 9.91 1.31 -1.61
N ILE A 39 9.96 0.70 -0.42
CA ILE A 39 10.96 -0.31 -0.08
C ILE A 39 10.78 -1.57 -0.93
N GLY A 40 9.54 -2.00 -1.17
CA GLY A 40 9.25 -3.17 -2.01
C GLY A 40 9.66 -2.98 -3.48
N MET A 41 9.73 -1.76 -3.98
CA MET A 41 10.18 -1.46 -5.35
C MET A 41 11.72 -1.40 -5.46
N THR A 42 12.43 -1.28 -4.35
CA THR A 42 13.89 -1.34 -4.32
C THR A 42 14.40 -2.78 -4.36
N PRO A 43 15.63 -3.03 -4.87
CA PRO A 43 16.22 -4.37 -4.94
C PRO A 43 16.70 -4.88 -3.57
N THR A 44 15.86 -4.79 -2.55
CA THR A 44 16.15 -5.13 -1.15
C THR A 44 15.58 -6.49 -0.72
N MET A 45 15.37 -7.41 -1.67
CA MET A 45 14.85 -8.75 -1.37
C MET A 45 15.69 -9.43 -0.29
N GLY A 46 15.01 -10.01 0.70
CA GLY A 46 15.63 -10.60 1.89
C GLY A 46 15.73 -9.64 3.10
N ILE A 47 16.03 -8.36 2.89
CA ILE A 47 16.14 -7.35 3.96
C ILE A 47 15.00 -6.31 3.98
N GLN A 48 14.08 -6.37 3.02
CA GLN A 48 12.98 -5.42 2.87
C GLN A 48 12.05 -5.35 4.08
N THR A 49 11.78 -6.48 4.74
CA THR A 49 10.91 -6.56 5.92
C THR A 49 11.48 -5.80 7.12
N PRO A 50 12.72 -6.08 7.58
CA PRO A 50 13.33 -5.29 8.64
C PRO A 50 13.54 -3.83 8.21
N LEU A 51 13.89 -3.57 6.95
CA LEU A 51 14.06 -2.20 6.45
C LEU A 51 12.76 -1.39 6.53
N ALA A 52 11.62 -1.98 6.16
CA ALA A 52 10.32 -1.33 6.27
C ALA A 52 9.86 -1.15 7.71
N LEU A 53 10.16 -2.10 8.59
CA LEU A 53 9.87 -1.97 10.00
C LEU A 53 10.69 -0.82 10.62
N LEU A 54 11.99 -0.76 10.32
CA LEU A 54 12.88 0.31 10.78
C LEU A 54 12.45 1.67 10.21
N GLY A 55 12.16 1.74 8.92
CA GLY A 55 11.67 2.95 8.28
C GLY A 55 10.36 3.43 8.93
N ALA A 56 9.41 2.52 9.17
CA ALA A 56 8.16 2.86 9.81
C ALA A 56 8.35 3.32 11.26
N MET A 57 9.32 2.74 11.98
CA MET A 57 9.68 3.18 13.33
C MET A 57 10.29 4.58 13.34
N LEU A 58 11.23 4.87 12.45
CA LEU A 58 11.91 6.17 12.36
C LEU A 58 10.95 7.29 11.96
N LEU A 59 10.10 7.02 10.97
CA LEU A 59 9.11 7.97 10.47
C LEU A 59 7.85 8.04 11.35
N LYS A 60 7.78 7.25 12.43
CA LYS A 60 6.62 7.12 13.34
C LYS A 60 5.32 6.81 12.61
N GLU A 61 5.40 5.99 11.57
CA GLU A 61 4.27 5.56 10.73
C GLU A 61 3.66 4.25 11.21
N ASN A 62 2.54 3.86 10.60
CA ASN A 62 1.94 2.57 10.86
C ASN A 62 2.82 1.42 10.34
N LYS A 63 3.48 0.72 11.26
CA LYS A 63 4.37 -0.42 11.00
C LYS A 63 3.69 -1.55 10.23
N ILE A 64 2.44 -1.86 10.58
CA ILE A 64 1.67 -2.92 9.91
C ILE A 64 1.39 -2.51 8.46
N ALA A 65 1.00 -1.26 8.24
CA ALA A 65 0.75 -0.71 6.91
C ALA A 65 2.02 -0.76 6.04
N ALA A 66 3.19 -0.44 6.61
CA ALA A 66 4.47 -0.57 5.92
C ALA A 66 4.82 -2.01 5.55
N LEU A 67 4.59 -2.97 6.46
CA LEU A 67 4.79 -4.39 6.16
C LEU A 67 3.87 -4.86 5.02
N ILE A 68 2.60 -4.46 5.03
CA ILE A 68 1.66 -4.76 3.93
C ILE A 68 2.14 -4.13 2.62
N GLY A 69 2.64 -2.89 2.66
CA GLY A 69 3.15 -2.19 1.48
C GLY A 69 4.34 -2.89 0.83
N VAL A 70 5.26 -3.46 1.63
CA VAL A 70 6.38 -4.26 1.10
C VAL A 70 5.90 -5.49 0.36
N TRP A 71 4.84 -6.12 0.85
CA TRP A 71 4.27 -7.34 0.27
C TRP A 71 3.51 -7.12 -1.04
N VAL A 72 3.39 -5.88 -1.52
CA VAL A 72 2.92 -5.58 -2.88
C VAL A 72 3.88 -6.19 -3.92
N SER A 73 5.18 -6.23 -3.60
CA SER A 73 6.21 -6.90 -4.39
C SER A 73 6.34 -8.36 -3.96
N ASN A 74 5.49 -9.23 -4.49
CA ASN A 74 5.50 -10.67 -4.23
C ASN A 74 6.67 -11.36 -5.00
N PRO A 75 7.23 -12.49 -4.53
CA PRO A 75 8.11 -13.37 -5.29
C PRO A 75 7.71 -13.67 -6.75
N MET A 76 6.44 -13.53 -7.13
CA MET A 76 6.05 -13.65 -8.54
C MET A 76 6.28 -12.35 -9.36
N THR A 77 6.22 -11.18 -8.73
CA THR A 77 6.27 -9.87 -9.41
C THR A 77 7.66 -9.24 -9.44
N PHE A 78 8.64 -9.74 -8.69
CA PHE A 78 9.98 -9.12 -8.65
C PHE A 78 10.74 -9.22 -9.98
N ILE A 79 10.62 -10.34 -10.69
CA ILE A 79 11.30 -10.56 -11.98
C ILE A 79 10.91 -9.45 -12.99
N PRO A 80 9.61 -9.22 -13.26
CA PRO A 80 9.22 -8.15 -14.18
C PRO A 80 9.53 -6.75 -13.63
N ILE A 81 9.39 -6.51 -12.32
CA ILE A 81 9.70 -5.20 -11.70
C ILE A 81 11.19 -4.87 -11.86
N TYR A 82 12.10 -5.79 -11.56
CA TYR A 82 13.53 -5.53 -11.66
C TYR A 82 13.99 -5.40 -13.11
N THR A 83 13.39 -6.16 -14.02
CA THR A 83 13.62 -5.99 -15.46
C THR A 83 13.20 -4.60 -15.91
N PHE A 84 12.05 -4.10 -15.44
CA PHE A 84 11.56 -2.76 -15.74
C PHE A 84 12.47 -1.68 -15.15
N ASN A 85 12.80 -1.78 -13.86
CA ASN A 85 13.68 -0.84 -13.17
C ASN A 85 15.06 -0.77 -13.84
N PHE A 86 15.63 -1.91 -14.22
CA PHE A 86 16.89 -1.96 -14.95
C PHE A 86 16.80 -1.25 -16.31
N LYS A 87 15.72 -1.47 -17.08
CA LYS A 87 15.50 -0.77 -18.35
C LYS A 87 15.37 0.74 -18.16
N VAL A 88 14.64 1.17 -17.14
CA VAL A 88 14.50 2.59 -16.79
C VAL A 88 15.85 3.19 -16.42
N GLY A 89 16.62 2.54 -15.56
CA GLY A 89 17.94 3.01 -15.18
C GLY A 89 18.92 3.07 -16.35
N LYS A 90 18.93 2.05 -17.20
CA LYS A 90 19.71 2.03 -18.44
C LYS A 90 19.38 3.19 -19.37
N TYR A 91 18.09 3.48 -19.53
CA TYR A 91 17.63 4.58 -20.37
C TYR A 91 18.14 5.92 -19.84
N ILE A 92 18.16 6.09 -18.51
CA ILE A 92 18.60 7.32 -17.85
C ILE A 92 20.13 7.47 -17.88
N LEU A 93 20.89 6.38 -17.69
CA LEU A 93 22.35 6.41 -17.75
C LEU A 93 22.91 6.56 -19.17
N GLY A 94 22.07 6.44 -20.21
CA GLY A 94 22.53 6.42 -21.60
C GLY A 94 23.36 5.16 -21.95
N THR A 95 23.39 4.15 -21.08
CA THR A 95 24.16 2.92 -21.26
C THR A 95 23.35 1.88 -22.03
N SER A 96 22.98 2.20 -23.27
CA SER A 96 22.15 1.34 -24.12
C SER A 96 22.78 -0.04 -24.40
N ALA A 97 24.11 -0.13 -24.39
CA ALA A 97 24.88 -1.34 -24.69
C ALA A 97 24.81 -2.46 -23.63
N LEU A 98 24.39 -2.15 -22.39
CA LEU A 98 24.38 -3.14 -21.30
C LEU A 98 23.23 -4.15 -21.46
N GLN A 99 23.52 -5.35 -21.94
CA GLN A 99 22.48 -6.39 -22.02
C GLN A 99 22.11 -6.91 -20.63
N MET A 100 20.88 -7.40 -20.48
CA MET A 100 20.47 -8.10 -19.26
C MET A 100 21.41 -9.29 -19.05
N PRO A 101 22.10 -9.39 -17.89
CA PRO A 101 22.98 -10.53 -17.61
C PRO A 101 22.22 -11.83 -17.78
N LYS A 102 22.73 -12.74 -18.60
CA LYS A 102 22.36 -14.15 -18.48
C LYS A 102 23.13 -14.66 -17.27
N PHE A 103 22.43 -15.09 -16.23
CA PHE A 103 23.05 -15.63 -15.03
C PHE A 103 23.63 -17.03 -15.32
N THR A 104 24.71 -17.08 -16.10
CA THR A 104 25.40 -18.32 -16.52
C THR A 104 26.49 -18.73 -15.55
N SER A 105 27.06 -17.80 -14.78
CA SER A 105 28.10 -18.08 -13.78
C SER A 105 28.22 -17.00 -12.71
N ILE A 106 28.53 -17.39 -11.46
CA ILE A 106 28.66 -16.48 -10.30
C ILE A 106 29.81 -15.47 -10.49
N HIS A 107 30.85 -15.84 -11.24
CA HIS A 107 32.01 -14.97 -11.51
C HIS A 107 31.67 -13.86 -12.51
N GLU A 108 30.87 -14.14 -13.55
CA GLU A 108 30.34 -13.11 -14.46
C GLU A 108 29.39 -12.15 -13.73
N VAL A 109 28.64 -12.63 -12.73
CA VAL A 109 27.74 -11.79 -11.92
C VAL A 109 28.50 -10.78 -11.06
N LEU A 110 29.73 -11.10 -10.64
CA LEU A 110 30.54 -10.20 -9.82
C LEU A 110 31.23 -9.11 -10.67
N GLU A 111 31.77 -9.45 -11.84
CA GLU A 111 32.39 -8.47 -12.74
C GLU A 111 31.37 -7.60 -13.48
N LEU A 112 30.26 -8.19 -13.93
CA LEU A 112 29.13 -7.47 -14.52
C LEU A 112 28.25 -6.80 -13.44
N GLY A 113 28.53 -7.09 -12.16
CA GLY A 113 27.76 -6.68 -11.01
C GLY A 113 27.68 -5.16 -10.89
N HIS A 114 28.78 -4.43 -11.05
CA HIS A 114 28.77 -2.97 -10.94
C HIS A 114 27.91 -2.31 -12.03
N ASP A 115 28.08 -2.76 -13.29
CA ASP A 115 27.36 -2.22 -14.44
C ASP A 115 25.89 -2.64 -14.48
N PHE A 116 25.52 -3.73 -13.82
CA PHE A 116 24.13 -4.14 -13.64
C PHE A 116 23.46 -3.46 -12.44
N ILE A 117 24.15 -3.40 -11.31
CA ILE A 117 23.62 -2.90 -10.03
C ILE A 117 23.36 -1.39 -10.11
N MET A 118 24.22 -0.60 -10.74
CA MET A 118 24.04 0.86 -10.79
C MET A 118 22.76 1.30 -11.53
N PRO A 119 22.52 0.86 -12.78
CA PRO A 119 21.26 1.14 -13.46
C PRO A 119 20.06 0.58 -12.69
N LEU A 120 20.18 -0.62 -12.11
CA LEU A 120 19.09 -1.21 -11.34
C LEU A 120 18.73 -0.38 -10.11
N ILE A 121 19.71 0.07 -9.32
CA ILE A 121 19.49 0.91 -8.13
C ILE A 121 18.87 2.24 -8.56
N LEU A 122 19.45 2.92 -9.57
CA LEU A 122 18.95 4.22 -10.00
C LEU A 122 17.52 4.13 -10.53
N GLY A 123 17.26 3.18 -11.43
CA GLY A 123 15.94 2.95 -11.98
C GLY A 123 14.95 2.54 -10.90
N SER A 124 15.35 1.70 -9.95
CA SER A 124 14.50 1.32 -8.83
C SER A 124 14.19 2.49 -7.92
N PHE A 125 15.14 3.38 -7.63
CA PHE A 125 14.89 4.55 -6.79
C PHE A 125 13.87 5.50 -7.42
N ILE A 126 13.99 5.75 -8.73
CA ILE A 126 13.07 6.62 -9.47
C ILE A 126 11.68 6.00 -9.54
N VAL A 127 11.59 4.73 -9.94
CA VAL A 127 10.30 4.01 -10.01
C VAL A 127 9.68 3.89 -8.62
N ALA A 128 10.48 3.65 -7.58
CA ALA A 128 10.02 3.58 -6.20
C ALA A 128 9.43 4.90 -5.73
N ILE A 129 10.08 6.04 -5.99
CA ILE A 129 9.55 7.37 -5.63
C ILE A 129 8.21 7.60 -6.31
N ILE A 130 8.14 7.42 -7.63
CA ILE A 130 6.92 7.66 -8.42
C ILE A 130 5.78 6.77 -7.91
N THR A 131 6.06 5.48 -7.75
CA THR A 131 5.07 4.50 -7.31
C THR A 131 4.63 4.76 -5.86
N ALA A 132 5.54 5.18 -4.99
CA ALA A 132 5.22 5.51 -3.59
C ALA A 132 4.33 6.75 -3.49
N VAL A 133 4.62 7.80 -4.26
CA VAL A 133 3.79 9.02 -4.30
C VAL A 133 2.39 8.70 -4.83
N ILE A 134 2.29 7.99 -5.95
CA ILE A 134 1.01 7.55 -6.51
C ILE A 134 0.24 6.70 -5.49
N SER A 135 0.91 5.72 -4.89
CA SER A 135 0.31 4.84 -3.88
C SER A 135 -0.19 5.60 -2.67
N TYR A 136 0.55 6.61 -2.20
CA TYR A 136 0.13 7.47 -1.09
C TYR A 136 -1.22 8.13 -1.37
N PHE A 137 -1.36 8.78 -2.53
CA PHE A 137 -2.61 9.47 -2.89
C PHE A 137 -3.76 8.50 -3.10
N ILE A 138 -3.52 7.35 -3.73
CA ILE A 138 -4.53 6.29 -3.92
C ILE A 138 -5.02 5.79 -2.55
N PHE A 139 -4.10 5.41 -1.66
CA PHE A 139 -4.48 4.89 -0.35
C PHE A 139 -5.16 5.95 0.50
N LEU A 140 -4.68 7.20 0.47
CA LEU A 140 -5.32 8.30 1.18
C LEU A 140 -6.76 8.52 0.70
N TYR A 141 -6.98 8.51 -0.61
CA TYR A 141 -8.31 8.65 -1.21
C TYR A 141 -9.23 7.49 -0.78
N VAL A 142 -8.78 6.25 -0.97
CA VAL A 142 -9.55 5.04 -0.63
C VAL A 142 -9.91 5.02 0.86
N PHE A 143 -8.95 5.31 1.74
CA PHE A 143 -9.18 5.26 3.19
C PHE A 143 -10.06 6.37 3.70
N THR A 144 -9.93 7.57 3.12
CA THR A 144 -10.82 8.69 3.45
C THR A 144 -12.24 8.41 2.96
N ALA A 145 -12.40 7.88 1.74
CA ALA A 145 -13.71 7.50 1.21
C ALA A 145 -14.42 6.44 2.07
N ILE A 146 -13.69 5.40 2.48
CA ILE A 146 -14.22 4.35 3.37
C ILE A 146 -14.62 4.93 4.74
N LYS A 147 -13.86 5.88 5.28
CA LYS A 147 -14.18 6.53 6.55
C LYS A 147 -15.46 7.38 6.45
N LEU A 148 -15.59 8.19 5.40
CA LEU A 148 -16.75 9.04 5.16
C LEU A 148 -18.04 8.22 5.01
N GLU A 149 -18.00 7.12 4.27
CA GLU A 149 -19.17 6.27 4.09
C GLU A 149 -19.62 5.61 5.40
N LYS A 150 -18.67 5.28 6.28
CA LYS A 150 -18.96 4.75 7.61
C LYS A 150 -19.62 5.76 8.52
N ASP A 151 -19.15 7.00 8.52
CA ASP A 151 -19.70 8.05 9.37
C ASP A 151 -21.16 8.33 8.98
N LYS A 152 -21.46 8.35 7.66
CA LYS A 152 -22.83 8.44 7.14
C LYS A 152 -23.72 7.28 7.60
N ILE A 153 -23.24 6.02 7.49
CA ILE A 153 -24.00 4.85 7.92
C ILE A 153 -24.25 4.86 9.43
N LYS A 154 -23.26 5.29 10.22
CA LYS A 154 -23.39 5.39 11.68
C LYS A 154 -24.41 6.46 12.08
N GLN A 155 -24.38 7.62 11.43
CA GLN A 155 -25.36 8.69 11.63
C GLN A 155 -26.78 8.25 11.24
N HIS A 156 -26.94 7.59 10.10
CA HIS A 156 -28.25 7.10 9.66
C HIS A 156 -28.84 6.05 10.62
N ARG A 157 -27.99 5.18 11.18
CA ARG A 157 -28.42 4.20 12.22
C ARG A 157 -28.75 4.88 13.55
N ALA A 158 -28.02 5.92 13.94
CA ALA A 158 -28.30 6.68 15.15
C ALA A 158 -29.64 7.43 15.03
N LEU A 159 -29.88 8.08 13.87
CA LEU A 159 -31.13 8.79 13.60
C LEU A 159 -32.34 7.85 13.62
N LYS A 160 -32.25 6.68 12.97
CA LYS A 160 -33.35 5.68 13.01
C LYS A 160 -33.68 5.19 14.42
N ARG A 161 -32.68 5.04 15.31
CA ARG A 161 -32.90 4.66 16.70
C ARG A 161 -33.56 5.78 17.52
N ALA A 162 -33.16 7.03 17.29
CA ALA A 162 -33.78 8.19 17.92
C ALA A 162 -35.25 8.37 17.49
N MET A 163 -35.54 8.21 16.19
CA MET A 163 -36.92 8.29 15.69
C MET A 163 -37.82 7.16 16.21
N GLY A 164 -37.31 5.92 16.29
CA GLY A 164 -38.08 4.79 16.82
C GLY A 164 -38.41 4.92 18.31
N SER A 165 -37.47 5.43 19.11
CA SER A 165 -37.71 5.69 20.55
C SER A 165 -38.64 6.88 20.79
N ALA A 166 -38.62 7.89 19.91
CA ALA A 166 -39.57 9.00 19.98
C ALA A 166 -41.01 8.54 19.67
N SER A 167 -41.21 7.70 18.64
CA SER A 167 -42.54 7.18 18.30
C SER A 167 -43.11 6.23 19.36
N GLU A 168 -42.28 5.38 19.99
CA GLU A 168 -42.73 4.51 21.10
C GLU A 168 -43.15 5.31 22.34
N ASN A 169 -42.47 6.43 22.63
CA ASN A 169 -42.83 7.30 23.74
C ASN A 169 -44.14 8.04 23.49
N GLU A 170 -44.38 8.55 22.28
CA GLU A 170 -45.65 9.22 21.92
C GLU A 170 -46.85 8.25 21.96
N GLU A 171 -46.67 6.99 21.54
CA GLU A 171 -47.75 5.99 21.58
C GLU A 171 -48.12 5.56 23.02
N ASN A 172 -47.15 5.51 23.93
CA ASN A 172 -47.40 5.23 25.34
C ASN A 172 -48.06 6.40 26.09
N ASP A 173 -47.73 7.63 25.73
CA ASP A 173 -48.33 8.83 26.34
C ASP A 173 -49.82 8.96 25.98
N HIS A 174 -50.21 8.59 24.75
CA HIS A 174 -51.61 8.57 24.32
C HIS A 174 -52.45 7.40 24.87
N ARG A 175 -51.81 6.36 25.44
CA ARG A 175 -52.50 5.21 26.07
C ARG A 175 -52.68 5.34 27.59
N SER A 176 -52.08 6.35 28.20
CA SER A 176 -52.12 6.63 29.63
C SER A 176 -53.26 7.59 29.98
#